data_AF-A0A1F9U2K5-F1
#
_entry.id   AF-A0A1F9U2K5-F1
#
_cell.length_a   1.000
_cell.length_b   1.000
_cell.length_c   1.000
_cell.angle_alpha   90.00
_cell.angle_beta   90.00
_cell.angle_gamma   90.00
#
_symmetry.space_group_name_H-M   'P 1'
#
loop_
_entity.id
_entity.type
_entity.pdbx_description
1 polymer ?
#
loop_
_entity_poly.entity_id
_entity_poly.type
_entity_poly.pdbx_seq_one_letter_code
_entity_poly.pdbx_strand_id
1 'polypeptide(L)' 'MKACRLFDVYEDASKPGHKSLSFTLTFQHPEKTLSDDEANALRDKAVAALSKKFGAELRKK' A
#
# COMPACT_ATOMS: atom_id res chain seq x y z
N MET A 1 7.68 8.93 -5.38
CA MET A 1 7.71 7.56 -4.79
C MET A 1 9.07 6.97 -5.10
N LYS A 2 9.85 6.60 -4.08
CA LYS A 2 11.27 6.21 -4.27
C LYS A 2 11.45 4.70 -4.40
N ALA A 3 10.64 3.92 -3.69
CA ALA A 3 10.66 2.46 -3.80
C ALA A 3 9.28 1.84 -3.48
N CYS A 4 8.97 0.74 -4.15
CA CYS A 4 7.91 -0.20 -3.79
C CYS A 4 8.54 -1.56 -3.58
N ARG A 5 8.27 -2.21 -2.46
CA ARG A 5 8.66 -3.61 -2.24
C ARG A 5 7.45 -4.41 -1.80
N LEU A 6 7.22 -5.54 -2.44
CA LEU A 6 6.30 -6.55 -1.91
C LEU A 6 7.03 -7.24 -0.75
N PHE A 7 6.51 -7.09 0.45
CA PHE A 7 7.11 -7.64 1.65
C PHE A 7 6.65 -9.07 1.89
N ASP A 8 5.34 -9.31 1.80
CA ASP A 8 4.76 -10.60 2.13
C ASP A 8 3.51 -10.88 1.31
N VAL A 9 3.31 -12.15 0.96
CA VAL A 9 2.10 -12.64 0.29
C VAL A 9 1.50 -13.70 1.19
N TYR A 10 0.49 -13.31 1.95
CA TYR A 10 -0.21 -14.16 2.87
C TYR A 10 -1.51 -14.66 2.25
N GLU A 11 -1.58 -15.95 1.97
CA GLU A 11 -2.82 -16.63 1.57
C GLU A 11 -3.42 -17.30 2.81
N ASP A 12 -4.61 -16.85 3.22
CA ASP A 12 -5.28 -17.39 4.40
C ASP A 12 -6.18 -18.56 3.99
N ALA A 13 -5.98 -19.73 4.60
CA ALA A 13 -6.80 -20.90 4.34
C ALA A 13 -8.30 -20.71 4.72
N SER A 14 -8.62 -19.79 5.63
CA SER A 14 -10.02 -19.45 5.95
C SER A 14 -10.67 -18.49 4.95
N LYS A 15 -9.90 -17.92 4.00
CA LYS A 15 -10.43 -17.11 2.89
C LYS A 15 -10.00 -17.70 1.53
N PRO A 16 -10.53 -18.87 1.15
CA PRO A 16 -10.25 -19.46 -0.16
C PRO A 16 -10.58 -18.47 -1.28
N GLY A 17 -9.59 -18.19 -2.14
CA GLY A 17 -9.71 -17.22 -3.23
C GLY A 17 -9.23 -15.79 -2.92
N HIS A 18 -8.82 -15.50 -1.68
CA HIS A 18 -8.26 -14.19 -1.32
C HIS A 18 -6.78 -14.28 -0.91
N LYS A 19 -5.96 -13.43 -1.53
CA LYS A 19 -4.54 -13.23 -1.16
C LYS A 19 -4.37 -11.87 -0.50
N SER A 20 -3.79 -11.86 0.71
CA SER A 20 -3.37 -10.63 1.39
C SER A 20 -1.94 -10.31 0.99
N LEU A 21 -1.73 -9.19 0.33
CA LEU A 21 -0.42 -8.74 -0.11
C LEU A 21 0.03 -7.56 0.74
N SER A 22 1.15 -7.70 1.42
CA SER A 22 1.77 -6.64 2.21
C SER A 22 2.82 -5.92 1.37
N PHE A 23 2.63 -4.62 1.15
CA PHE A 23 3.57 -3.78 0.40
C PHE A 23 4.24 -2.76 1.32
N THR A 24 5.54 -2.61 1.16
CA THR A 24 6.32 -1.51 1.74
C THR A 24 6.48 -0.42 0.69
N LEU A 25 5.91 0.75 0.95
CA LEU A 25 6.02 1.94 0.11
C LEU A 25 6.96 2.95 0.77
N THR A 26 8.03 3.33 0.08
CA THR A 26 8.96 4.35 0.57
C THR A 26 8.71 5.66 -0.17
N PHE A 27 8.18 6.64 0.56
CA PHE A 27 8.01 8.00 0.09
C PHE A 27 9.22 8.83 0.52
N GLN A 28 9.95 9.37 -0.45
CA GLN A 28 11.03 10.32 -0.19
C GLN A 28 10.93 11.41 -1.25
N HIS A 29 11.06 12.66 -0.82
CA HIS A 29 11.16 13.80 -1.70
C HIS A 29 12.64 14.23 -1.78
N PRO A 30 13.15 14.60 -2.96
CA PRO A 30 14.57 14.93 -3.13
C PRO A 30 15.00 16.20 -2.39
N GLU A 31 14.11 17.20 -2.30
CA GLU A 31 14.47 18.53 -1.78
C GLU A 31 13.81 18.94 -0.46
N LYS A 32 12.78 18.22 0.01
CA LYS A 32 12.05 18.59 1.23
C LYS A 32 11.76 17.36 2.09
N THR A 33 11.61 17.57 3.38
CA THR A 33 11.06 16.54 4.27
C THR A 33 9.56 16.44 4.00
N LEU A 34 9.09 15.24 3.70
CA LEU A 34 7.65 14.99 3.58
C LEU A 34 7.04 15.05 4.97
N SER A 35 6.00 15.85 5.12
CA SER A 35 5.16 15.81 6.31
C SER A 35 4.36 14.50 6.36
N ASP A 36 3.94 14.09 7.55
CA ASP A 36 3.14 12.89 7.75
C ASP A 36 1.84 12.94 6.91
N ASP A 37 1.22 14.12 6.82
CA ASP A 37 0.03 14.36 6.00
C ASP A 37 0.27 14.13 4.49
N GLU A 38 1.39 14.62 3.95
CA GLU A 38 1.74 14.39 2.54
C GLU A 38 2.03 12.91 2.26
N ALA A 39 2.72 12.23 3.17
CA ALA A 39 2.99 10.80 3.07
C ALA A 39 1.69 9.98 3.14
N ASN A 40 0.77 10.33 4.03
CA ASN A 40 -0.54 9.70 4.14
C ASN A 40 -1.39 9.96 2.90
N ALA A 41 -1.43 11.17 2.35
CA ALA A 41 -2.15 11.47 1.11
C ALA A 41 -1.62 10.66 -0.08
N LEU A 42 -0.30 10.48 -0.18
CA LEU A 42 0.32 9.62 -1.20
C LEU A 42 -0.02 8.14 -1.00
N ARG A 43 -0.02 7.67 0.26
CA ARG A 43 -0.44 6.31 0.61
C ARG A 43 -1.90 6.08 0.23
N ASP A 44 -2.80 6.99 0.58
CA ASP A 44 -4.23 6.88 0.29
C ASP A 44 -4.50 6.86 -1.22
N LYS A 45 -3.79 7.69 -1.99
CA LYS A 45 -3.82 7.63 -3.47
C LYS A 45 -3.39 6.27 -4.01
N ALA A 46 -2.33 5.68 -3.45
CA ALA A 46 -1.87 4.34 -3.87
C ALA A 46 -2.92 3.27 -3.54
N VAL A 47 -3.52 3.33 -2.34
CA VAL A 47 -4.60 2.44 -1.91
C VAL A 47 -5.84 2.58 -2.79
N ALA A 48 -6.28 3.80 -3.09
CA ALA A 48 -7.41 4.06 -3.96
C ALA A 48 -7.17 3.54 -5.39
N ALA A 49 -5.95 3.68 -5.91
CA ALA A 49 -5.59 3.13 -7.21
C ALA A 49 -5.61 1.59 -7.23
N LEU A 50 -5.12 0.95 -6.15
CA LEU A 50 -5.17 -0.51 -5.99
C LEU A 50 -6.62 -1.01 -5.84
N SER A 51 -7.43 -0.31 -5.06
CA SER A 51 -8.85 -0.61 -4.92
C SER A 51 -9.59 -0.50 -6.25
N LYS A 52 -9.35 0.58 -7.01
CA LYS A 52 -10.00 0.80 -8.30
C LYS A 52 -9.55 -0.18 -9.39
N LYS A 53 -8.27 -0.58 -9.41
CA LYS A 53 -7.74 -1.48 -10.45
C LYS A 53 -7.92 -2.97 -10.14
N PHE A 54 -7.83 -3.35 -8.87
CA PHE A 54 -7.77 -4.75 -8.46
C PHE A 54 -8.88 -5.14 -7.48
N GLY A 55 -9.77 -4.21 -7.11
CA GLY A 55 -10.78 -4.46 -6.07
C GLY A 55 -10.16 -4.68 -4.69
N ALA A 56 -8.90 -4.26 -4.51
CA ALA A 56 -8.16 -4.50 -3.27
C ALA A 56 -8.69 -3.62 -2.13
N GLU A 57 -8.90 -4.20 -0.95
CA GLU A 57 -9.26 -3.48 0.26
C GLU A 57 -8.04 -3.36 1.18
N LEU A 58 -7.76 -2.15 1.66
CA LEU A 58 -6.75 -1.94 2.69
C LEU A 58 -7.27 -2.49 4.02
N ARG A 59 -6.67 -3.59 4.48
CA ARG A 59 -6.91 -4.10 5.83
C ARG A 59 -6.25 -3.17 6.84
N LYS A 60 -7.01 -2.20 7.37
CA LYS A 60 -6.62 -1.44 8.57
C LYS A 60 -6.77 -2.38 9.78
N LYS A 61 -5.68 -2.60 10.51
CA LYS A 61 -5.70 -3.29 11.80
C LYS A 61 -5.85 -2.24 12.90
#